data_AF-A0A4Y2SNE1-F1
#
_entry.id   AF-A0A4Y2SNE1-F1
#
_cell.length_a   1.000
_cell.length_b   1.000
_cell.length_c   1.000
_cell.angle_alpha   90.00
_cell.angle_beta   90.00
_cell.angle_gamma   90.00
#
_symmetry.space_group_name_H-M   'P 1'
#
loop_
_entity.id
_entity.type
_entity.pdbx_description
1 polymer ?
#
loop_
_entity_poly.entity_id
_entity_poly.type
_entity_poly.pdbx_seq_one_letter_code
_entity_poly.pdbx_strand_id
1 'polypeptide(L)'
;MTTRDLEEFQKATHCNLCKKWLGKDRVRDHDHLSGKYREALHNKCNLQLKQSKMILCIFHNLRNYDGHLIMQGLGRLPDHEINVILNTMEKCISFSTRRSKEKFPVTLQFVDSFQFLNASLQKLVENLDKSKFTIM
;
A
#
# COMPACT_ATOMS: atom_id res chain seq x y z
N MET A 1 20.69 0.33 12.79
CA MET A 1 21.83 0.26 11.85
C MET A 1 23.00 -0.36 12.61
N THR A 2 23.44 -1.53 12.18
CA THR A 2 24.54 -2.27 12.79
C THR A 2 25.90 -1.77 12.28
N THR A 3 27.00 -2.20 12.91
CA THR A 3 28.36 -1.95 12.40
C THR A 3 28.55 -2.53 11.01
N ARG A 4 28.02 -3.73 10.77
CA ARG A 4 28.02 -4.39 9.46
C ARG A 4 27.29 -3.58 8.39
N ASP A 5 26.10 -3.06 8.70
CA ASP A 5 25.33 -2.22 7.76
C ASP A 5 26.14 -0.99 7.33
N LEU A 6 26.87 -0.39 8.28
CA LEU A 6 27.71 0.78 8.00
C LEU A 6 28.89 0.42 7.08
N GLU A 7 29.53 -0.72 7.31
CA GLU A 7 30.61 -1.20 6.45
C GLU A 7 30.12 -1.52 5.04
N GLU A 8 28.99 -2.23 4.91
CA GLU A 8 28.38 -2.56 3.62
C GLU A 8 28.06 -1.28 2.85
N PHE A 9 27.47 -0.29 3.51
CA PHE A 9 27.19 1.01 2.90
C PHE A 9 28.47 1.76 2.46
N GLN A 10 29.52 1.75 3.29
CA GLN A 10 30.78 2.44 2.98
C GLN A 10 31.52 1.77 1.82
N LYS A 11 31.49 0.43 1.75
CA LYS A 11 32.12 -0.38 0.70
C LYS A 11 31.32 -0.38 -0.60
N ALA A 12 30.04 -0.01 -0.58
CA ALA A 12 29.20 0.00 -1.76
C ALA A 12 29.69 1.01 -2.82
N THR A 13 30.03 0.48 -3.98
CA THR A 13 30.56 1.20 -5.14
C THR A 13 29.46 1.52 -6.15
N HIS A 14 28.58 0.57 -6.39
CA HIS A 14 27.52 0.66 -7.39
C HIS A 14 26.15 0.61 -6.71
N CYS A 15 25.18 1.29 -7.31
CA CYS A 15 23.81 1.31 -6.85
C CYS A 15 23.20 -0.08 -7.00
N ASN A 16 22.63 -0.61 -5.93
CA ASN A 16 22.06 -1.96 -5.97
C ASN A 16 20.85 -2.08 -6.92
N LEU A 17 20.11 -1.00 -7.17
CA LEU A 17 18.96 -1.01 -8.07
C LEU A 17 19.37 -0.91 -9.55
N CYS A 18 20.08 0.17 -9.93
CA CYS A 18 20.39 0.44 -11.34
C CYS A 18 21.77 -0.05 -11.79
N LYS A 19 22.58 -0.60 -10.87
CA LYS A 19 23.94 -1.14 -11.08
C LYS A 19 24.99 -0.14 -11.58
N LYS A 20 24.70 1.17 -11.56
CA LYS A 20 25.65 2.24 -11.94
C LYS A 20 26.46 2.75 -10.74
N TRP A 21 27.63 3.32 -11.00
CA TRP A 21 28.51 3.90 -9.97
C TRP A 21 27.80 4.96 -9.11
N LEU A 22 27.93 4.87 -7.78
CA LEU A 22 27.22 5.74 -6.83
C LEU A 22 27.82 7.14 -6.72
N GLY A 23 29.16 7.25 -6.73
CA GLY A 23 29.86 8.51 -6.53
C GLY A 23 29.42 9.23 -5.25
N LYS A 24 29.12 10.54 -5.36
CA LYS A 24 28.67 11.38 -4.24
C LYS A 24 27.16 11.27 -3.94
N ASP A 25 26.37 10.65 -4.81
CA ASP A 25 24.90 10.51 -4.69
C ASP A 25 24.50 9.24 -3.90
N ARG A 26 25.37 8.76 -3.01
CA ARG A 26 25.16 7.52 -2.27
C ARG A 26 24.27 7.75 -1.05
N VAL A 27 23.07 7.18 -1.07
CA VAL A 27 22.09 7.25 0.03
C VAL A 27 21.80 5.87 0.62
N ARG A 28 21.35 5.83 1.88
CA ARG A 28 20.97 4.61 2.59
C ARG A 28 19.47 4.34 2.40
N ASP A 29 19.13 3.29 1.67
CA ASP A 29 17.78 2.75 1.71
C ASP A 29 17.54 1.99 3.02
N HIS A 30 16.32 2.06 3.53
CA HIS A 30 15.92 1.35 4.72
C HIS A 30 14.45 0.94 4.65
N ASP A 31 14.16 -0.14 5.35
CA ASP A 31 12.80 -0.60 5.55
C ASP A 31 12.00 0.41 6.37
N HIS A 32 10.88 0.91 5.83
CA HIS A 32 10.12 1.98 6.47
C HIS A 32 9.24 1.50 7.64
N LEU A 33 9.11 0.18 7.84
CA LEU A 33 8.36 -0.43 8.95
C LEU A 33 9.28 -0.78 10.12
N SER A 34 10.39 -1.45 9.86
CA SER A 34 11.37 -1.95 10.82
C SER A 34 12.57 -1.03 11.03
N GLY A 35 12.80 -0.06 10.14
CA GLY A 35 13.95 0.86 10.19
C GLY A 35 15.29 0.23 9.83
N LYS A 36 15.31 -1.05 9.41
CA LYS A 36 16.55 -1.77 9.08
C LYS A 36 17.14 -1.27 7.77
N TYR A 37 18.46 -1.11 7.73
CA TYR A 37 19.18 -0.83 6.49
C TYR A 37 18.93 -1.96 5.48
N ARG A 38 18.82 -1.60 4.21
CA ARG A 38 18.65 -2.55 3.11
C ARG A 38 19.83 -2.50 2.15
N GLU A 39 20.13 -1.30 1.62
CA GLU A 39 21.12 -1.16 0.57
C GLU A 39 21.57 0.29 0.31
N ALA A 40 22.65 0.42 -0.47
CA ALA A 40 23.16 1.70 -0.95
C ALA A 40 22.63 1.98 -2.36
N LEU A 41 21.96 3.11 -2.53
CA LEU A 41 21.32 3.52 -3.77
C LEU A 41 21.69 4.94 -4.17
N HIS A 42 21.41 5.31 -5.41
CA HIS A 42 21.26 6.71 -5.82
C HIS A 42 20.02 7.31 -5.16
N ASN A 43 19.98 8.62 -4.92
CA ASN A 43 18.80 9.27 -4.35
C ASN A 43 17.55 9.05 -5.21
N LYS A 44 17.70 9.15 -6.55
CA LYS A 44 16.61 8.86 -7.50
C LYS A 44 16.11 7.42 -7.40
N CYS A 45 17.03 6.46 -7.26
CA CYS A 45 16.68 5.04 -7.15
C CYS A 45 15.96 4.76 -5.82
N ASN A 46 16.42 5.36 -4.72
CA ASN A 46 15.78 5.26 -3.41
C ASN A 46 14.34 5.80 -3.44
N LEU A 47 14.10 6.94 -4.09
CA LEU A 47 12.76 7.51 -4.24
C LEU A 47 11.80 6.63 -5.04
N GLN A 48 12.31 5.80 -5.96
CA GLN A 48 11.49 4.84 -6.71
C GLN A 48 11.04 3.65 -5.85
N LEU A 49 11.82 3.31 -4.81
CA LEU A 49 11.48 2.25 -3.85
C LEU A 49 10.59 2.74 -2.70
N LYS A 50 10.12 3.99 -2.76
CA LYS A 50 9.22 4.54 -1.75
C LYS A 50 7.98 3.66 -1.62
N GLN A 51 7.86 3.01 -0.46
CA GLN A 51 6.72 2.16 -0.17
C GLN A 51 5.46 3.02 0.02
N SER A 52 4.38 2.63 -0.64
CA SER A 52 3.06 3.19 -0.37
C SER A 52 2.64 2.80 1.04
N LYS A 53 2.24 3.79 1.85
CA LYS A 53 1.70 3.56 3.20
C LYS A 53 0.18 3.35 3.15
N MET A 54 -0.27 2.57 2.17
CA MET A 54 -1.68 2.33 1.92
C MET A 54 -1.91 0.83 1.69
N ILE A 55 -2.87 0.27 2.41
CA ILE A 55 -3.41 -1.07 2.16
C ILE A 55 -4.77 -0.90 1.48
N LEU A 56 -4.91 -1.47 0.29
CA LEU A 56 -6.14 -1.42 -0.49
C LEU A 56 -7.07 -2.57 -0.09
N CYS A 57 -8.20 -2.24 0.53
CA CYS A 57 -9.25 -3.15 0.93
C CYS A 57 -10.32 -3.17 -0.17
N ILE A 58 -10.25 -4.16 -1.07
CA ILE A 58 -11.17 -4.29 -2.19
C ILE A 58 -12.36 -5.17 -1.78
N PHE A 59 -13.55 -4.59 -1.88
CA PHE A 59 -14.81 -5.30 -1.69
C PHE A 59 -15.59 -5.29 -3.00
N HIS A 60 -16.44 -6.28 -3.22
CA HIS A 60 -17.32 -6.31 -4.39
C HIS A 60 -18.74 -5.95 -3.97
N ASN A 61 -19.23 -4.82 -4.47
CA ASN A 61 -20.52 -4.23 -4.11
C ASN A 61 -20.57 -3.61 -2.69
N LEU A 62 -19.43 -3.09 -2.25
CA LEU A 62 -19.23 -2.48 -0.93
C LEU A 62 -20.31 -1.47 -0.58
N ARG A 63 -20.61 -0.56 -1.51
CA ARG A 63 -21.47 0.61 -1.24
C ARG A 63 -22.93 0.25 -0.95
N ASN A 64 -23.36 -0.95 -1.32
CA ASN A 64 -24.74 -1.41 -1.15
C ASN A 64 -24.89 -2.47 -0.04
N TYR A 65 -23.79 -3.09 0.40
CA TYR A 65 -23.79 -4.14 1.43
C TYR A 65 -22.96 -3.72 2.63
N ASP A 66 -21.66 -3.99 2.65
CA ASP A 66 -20.85 -3.90 3.88
C ASP A 66 -20.45 -2.47 4.29
N GLY A 67 -20.53 -1.50 3.37
CA GLY A 67 -19.98 -0.16 3.57
C GLY A 67 -20.55 0.55 4.80
N HIS A 68 -21.85 0.45 5.03
CA HIS A 68 -22.50 1.10 6.18
C HIS A 68 -22.07 0.47 7.52
N LEU A 69 -21.92 -0.86 7.58
CA LEU A 69 -21.45 -1.57 8.77
C LEU A 69 -20.01 -1.19 9.10
N ILE A 70 -19.14 -1.16 8.09
CA ILE A 70 -17.73 -0.78 8.26
C ILE A 70 -17.64 0.67 8.75
N MET A 71 -18.38 1.60 8.13
CA MET A 71 -18.39 3.01 8.54
C MET A 71 -18.90 3.20 9.97
N GLN A 72 -19.93 2.47 10.40
CA GLN A 72 -20.38 2.47 11.79
C GLN A 72 -19.31 1.96 12.75
N GLY A 73 -18.57 0.91 12.36
CA GLY A 73 -17.44 0.41 13.12
C GLY A 73 -16.31 1.44 13.23
N LEU A 74 -15.92 2.04 12.11
CA LEU A 74 -14.88 3.07 12.06
C LEU A 74 -15.22 4.30 12.91
N GLY A 75 -16.48 4.75 12.89
CA GLY A 75 -16.95 5.88 13.70
C GLY A 75 -16.86 5.66 15.22
N ARG A 76 -16.71 4.40 15.67
CA ARG A 76 -16.51 4.06 17.09
C ARG A 76 -15.04 3.96 17.49
N LEU A 77 -14.11 3.98 16.52
CA LEU A 77 -12.68 3.85 16.81
C LEU A 77 -12.11 5.21 17.25
N PRO A 78 -11.54 5.31 18.46
CA PRO A 78 -10.84 6.53 18.86
C PRO A 78 -9.55 6.68 18.04
N ASP A 79 -9.07 7.93 17.94
CA ASP A 79 -7.77 8.26 17.32
C ASP A 79 -7.60 7.81 15.86
N HIS A 80 -8.70 7.72 15.11
CA HIS A 80 -8.71 7.47 13.68
C HIS A 80 -9.22 8.67 12.90
N GLU A 81 -8.48 9.04 11.87
CA GLU A 81 -8.98 9.92 10.82
C GLU A 81 -9.73 9.10 9.79
N ILE A 82 -10.90 9.59 9.38
CA ILE A 82 -11.72 8.98 8.33
C ILE A 82 -11.88 9.99 7.20
N ASN A 83 -11.51 9.60 5.98
CA ASN A 83 -11.76 10.39 4.78
C ASN A 83 -12.78 9.66 3.91
N VAL A 84 -13.79 10.37 3.42
CA VAL A 84 -14.89 9.77 2.66
C VAL A 84 -15.08 10.52 1.36
N ILE A 85 -15.22 9.77 0.27
CA ILE A 85 -15.67 10.27 -1.02
C ILE A 85 -17.12 9.83 -1.20
N LEU A 86 -18.04 10.77 -1.02
CA LEU A 86 -19.47 10.52 -1.13
C LEU A 86 -19.91 10.52 -2.60
N ASN A 87 -20.88 9.65 -2.93
CA ASN A 87 -21.64 9.71 -4.17
C ASN A 87 -23.01 10.35 -3.93
N THR A 88 -23.68 9.90 -2.87
CA THR A 88 -24.96 10.42 -2.38
C THR A 88 -24.88 10.54 -0.86
N MET A 89 -25.95 11.02 -0.22
CA MET A 89 -26.03 11.13 1.25
C MET A 89 -25.87 9.78 1.96
N GLU A 90 -26.21 8.68 1.29
CA GLU A 90 -26.17 7.33 1.86
C GLU A 90 -25.06 6.46 1.29
N LYS A 91 -24.54 6.78 0.10
CA LYS A 91 -23.59 5.93 -0.63
C LYS A 91 -22.23 6.60 -0.76
N CYS A 92 -21.21 5.92 -0.23
CA CYS A 92 -19.82 6.28 -0.42
C CYS A 92 -19.27 5.60 -1.69
N ILE A 93 -18.50 6.33 -2.49
CA ILE A 93 -17.70 5.76 -3.59
C ILE A 93 -16.52 4.99 -3.00
N SER A 94 -15.89 5.59 -2.01
CA SER A 94 -14.64 5.16 -1.42
C SER A 94 -14.50 5.83 -0.05
N PHE A 95 -13.89 5.15 0.90
CA PHE A 95 -13.54 5.74 2.19
C PHE A 95 -12.22 5.16 2.68
N SER A 96 -11.51 5.90 3.51
CA SER A 96 -10.25 5.47 4.09
C SER A 96 -10.16 5.84 5.55
N THR A 97 -9.34 5.07 6.27
CA THR A 97 -9.02 5.37 7.66
C THR A 97 -7.52 5.20 7.93
N ARG A 98 -7.00 6.00 8.85
CA ARG A 98 -5.65 5.86 9.38
C ARG A 98 -5.62 6.26 10.84
N ARG A 99 -4.68 5.71 11.61
CA ARG A 99 -4.45 6.11 13.00
C ARG A 99 -3.71 7.44 13.07
N SER A 100 -4.30 8.44 13.72
CA SER A 100 -3.74 9.80 13.77
C SER A 100 -2.48 9.93 14.60
N LYS A 101 -2.32 9.10 15.63
CA LYS A 101 -1.21 9.20 16.61
C LYS A 101 0.01 8.33 16.28
N GLU A 102 0.01 7.60 15.16
CA GLU A 102 1.14 6.78 14.78
C GLU A 102 2.23 7.59 14.08
N LYS A 103 3.50 7.35 14.42
CA LYS A 103 4.66 8.00 13.79
C LYS A 103 4.73 7.73 12.28
N PHE A 104 4.22 6.58 11.85
CA PHE A 104 4.17 6.16 10.46
C PHE A 104 2.79 5.56 10.15
N PRO A 105 1.76 6.38 9.99
CA PRO A 105 0.40 5.89 9.86
C PRO A 105 0.23 5.15 8.53
N VAL A 106 -0.39 3.97 8.59
CA VAL A 106 -0.84 3.22 7.42
C VAL A 106 -2.30 3.57 7.14
N THR A 107 -2.60 3.91 5.89
CA THR A 107 -3.96 4.17 5.44
C THR A 107 -4.61 2.89 4.95
N LEU A 108 -5.74 2.50 5.53
CA LEU A 108 -6.63 1.50 4.94
C LEU A 108 -7.56 2.21 3.96
N GLN A 109 -7.51 1.83 2.69
CA GLN A 109 -8.32 2.42 1.63
C GLN A 109 -9.37 1.41 1.16
N PHE A 110 -10.64 1.67 1.42
CA PHE A 110 -11.74 0.80 1.02
C PHE A 110 -12.27 1.22 -0.34
N VAL A 111 -12.36 0.26 -1.26
CA VAL A 111 -12.78 0.49 -2.65
C VAL A 111 -13.80 -0.56 -3.07
N ASP A 112 -14.81 -0.11 -3.81
CA ASP A 112 -15.83 -0.97 -4.40
C ASP A 112 -15.44 -1.37 -5.83
N SER A 113 -15.04 -2.63 -6.00
CA SER A 113 -14.70 -3.18 -7.31
C SER A 113 -15.88 -3.21 -8.29
N PHE A 114 -17.13 -3.25 -7.80
CA PHE A 114 -18.32 -3.31 -8.66
C PHE A 114 -18.50 -2.04 -9.51
N GLN A 115 -17.90 -0.92 -9.09
CA GLN A 115 -17.90 0.32 -9.86
C GLN A 115 -17.02 0.26 -11.12
N PHE A 116 -16.03 -0.64 -11.14
CA PHE A 116 -15.13 -0.86 -12.29
C PHE A 116 -15.51 -2.13 -13.06
N LEU A 117 -16.02 -3.14 -12.34
CA LEU A 117 -16.41 -4.44 -12.84
C LEU A 117 -17.89 -4.67 -12.52
N ASN A 118 -18.77 -4.03 -13.31
CA ASN A 118 -20.22 -4.03 -13.11
C ASN A 118 -20.88 -5.35 -13.58
N ALA A 119 -20.48 -6.44 -12.94
CA ALA A 119 -21.01 -7.78 -13.14
C ALA A 119 -20.88 -8.56 -11.84
N SER A 120 -21.68 -9.62 -11.67
CA SER A 120 -21.55 -10.50 -10.51
C SER A 120 -20.18 -11.18 -10.49
N LEU A 121 -19.68 -11.51 -9.29
CA LEU A 121 -18.46 -12.31 -9.15
C LEU A 121 -18.50 -13.59 -9.97
N GLN A 122 -19.65 -14.27 -10.04
CA GLN A 122 -19.83 -15.45 -10.88
C GLN A 122 -19.48 -15.17 -12.34
N LYS A 123 -20.06 -14.12 -12.93
CA LYS A 123 -19.81 -13.75 -14.33
C LYS A 123 -18.36 -13.29 -14.55
N LEU A 124 -17.76 -12.64 -13.57
CA LEU A 124 -16.34 -12.25 -13.64
C LEU A 124 -15.43 -13.48 -13.64
N VAL A 125 -15.73 -14.47 -12.80
CA VAL A 125 -14.99 -15.74 -12.73
C VAL A 125 -15.10 -16.54 -14.03
N GLU A 126 -16.26 -16.54 -14.68
CA GLU A 126 -16.45 -17.21 -15.99
C GLU A 126 -15.52 -16.68 -17.09
N ASN A 127 -15.09 -15.41 -17.00
CA ASN A 127 -14.16 -14.79 -17.96
C ASN A 127 -12.68 -15.04 -17.63
N LEU A 128 -12.38 -15.71 -16.52
CA LEU A 128 -10.99 -15.97 -16.12
C LEU A 128 -10.44 -17.18 -16.89
N ASP A 129 -9.19 -17.06 -17.32
CA ASP A 129 -8.46 -18.14 -17.99
C ASP A 129 -8.21 -19.29 -17.01
N LYS A 130 -8.94 -20.39 -17.20
CA LYS A 130 -8.90 -21.58 -16.34
C LYS A 130 -7.51 -22.20 -16.21
N SER A 131 -6.64 -22.02 -17.21
CA SER A 131 -5.27 -22.54 -17.17
C SER A 131 -4.40 -21.89 -16.08
N LYS A 132 -4.78 -20.69 -15.61
CA LYS A 132 -4.07 -19.96 -14.55
C LYS A 132 -4.48 -20.36 -13.13
N PHE A 133 -5.48 -21.23 -12.98
CA PHE A 133 -6.00 -21.70 -11.69
C PHE A 133 -5.61 -23.15 -11.39
N THR A 134 -4.76 -23.75 -12.22
CA THR A 134 -4.17 -25.05 -11.92
C THR A 134 -3.12 -24.86 -10.84
N ILE A 135 -3.43 -25.27 -9.61
CA ILE A 135 -2.45 -25.40 -8.55
C ILE A 135 -1.61 -26.63 -8.93
N MET A 136 -0.34 -26.43 -9.30
CA MET A 136 0.64 -27.52 -9.39
C MET A 136 0.96 -28.06 -8.00
#